data_AF-A0A4Q3UHI6-F1
#
_entry.id   AF-A0A4Q3UHI6-F1
#
_cell.length_a   1.000
_cell.length_b   1.000
_cell.length_c   1.000
_cell.angle_alpha   90.00
_cell.angle_beta   90.00
_cell.angle_gamma   90.00
#
_symmetry.space_group_name_H-M   'P 1'
#
loop_
_entity.id
_entity.type
_entity.pdbx_description
1 polymer ?
#
loop_
_entity_poly.entity_id
_entity_poly.type
_entity_poly.pdbx_seq_one_letter_code
_entity_poly.pdbx_strand_id
1 'polypeptide(L)'
;MQFDIVVLNAEVRKTVEKIDKLVALAHKYNQHVSINLHRAPGYCVNAGFNEPFNLWRDQAAQDAFNFHWGMWAKRYKNVSSKKISFDLLNEPSDREDMNDQHSKRAAVPGDVYRKVAKSALETIRKENPQHLVIADGNNTGSDVIPEIKDLDIAQSCRGYNPGIISHYKAPWAMKDTTNVPEPKWPGQVGDKYLSREMLEKFYKPWIDLKNSGVGVHCGECGAWRKTPHNVFLAWINDVFDILTTNDIGFALWEFSGDFGVLNSRRDDV
;
A
#
# COMPACT_ATOMS: atom_id res chain seq x y z
N MET A 1 0.24 -4.71 -36.53
CA MET A 1 1.34 -5.34 -35.78
C MET A 1 0.70 -6.14 -34.67
N GLN A 2 0.83 -7.46 -34.78
CA GLN A 2 0.23 -8.45 -33.91
C GLN A 2 1.00 -8.39 -32.59
N PHE A 3 0.38 -7.88 -31.53
CA PHE A 3 0.91 -8.07 -30.17
C PHE A 3 0.66 -9.53 -29.84
N ASP A 4 1.59 -10.39 -30.26
CA ASP A 4 1.69 -11.73 -29.75
C ASP A 4 1.83 -11.61 -28.23
N ILE A 5 0.73 -11.96 -27.56
CA ILE A 5 0.69 -12.29 -26.15
C ILE A 5 1.91 -13.18 -25.92
N VAL A 6 2.91 -12.61 -25.27
CA VAL A 6 4.08 -13.32 -24.78
C VAL A 6 3.51 -14.54 -24.08
N VAL A 7 3.70 -15.70 -24.71
CA VAL A 7 3.61 -17.01 -24.06
C VAL A 7 4.32 -16.81 -22.74
N LEU A 8 3.57 -16.78 -21.62
CA LEU A 8 4.16 -16.59 -20.30
C LEU A 8 5.37 -17.52 -20.24
N ASN A 9 6.56 -16.93 -20.26
CA ASN A 9 7.77 -17.70 -20.39
C ASN A 9 7.85 -18.64 -19.16
N ALA A 10 8.64 -19.70 -19.24
CA ALA A 10 8.67 -20.71 -18.17
C ALA A 10 8.98 -20.09 -16.79
N GLU A 11 9.69 -18.95 -16.77
CA GLU A 11 10.04 -18.21 -15.57
C GLU A 11 8.83 -17.48 -14.95
N VAL A 12 8.03 -16.77 -15.75
CA VAL A 12 6.79 -16.12 -15.27
C VAL A 12 5.81 -17.17 -14.74
N ARG A 13 5.69 -18.33 -15.40
CA ARG A 13 4.88 -19.45 -14.90
C ARG A 13 5.37 -19.94 -13.54
N LYS A 14 6.68 -20.14 -13.37
CA LYS A 14 7.27 -20.51 -12.07
C LYS A 14 7.00 -19.47 -10.98
N THR A 15 7.03 -18.18 -11.30
CA THR A 15 6.73 -17.11 -10.34
C THR A 15 5.27 -17.13 -9.92
N VAL A 16 4.34 -17.28 -10.87
CA VAL A 16 2.91 -17.41 -10.57
C VAL A 16 2.64 -18.65 -9.69
N GLU A 17 3.27 -19.79 -9.98
CA GLU A 17 3.13 -21.00 -9.16
C GLU A 17 3.67 -20.83 -7.73
N LYS A 18 4.70 -20.02 -7.51
CA LYS A 18 5.18 -19.69 -6.17
C LYS A 18 4.11 -18.91 -5.39
N ILE A 19 3.44 -17.96 -6.03
CA ILE A 19 2.34 -17.20 -5.43
C ILE A 19 1.19 -18.13 -5.04
N ASP A 20 0.80 -19.08 -5.90
CA ASP A 20 -0.25 -20.04 -5.54
C ASP A 20 0.12 -20.91 -4.34
N LYS A 21 1.37 -21.35 -4.25
CA LYS A 21 1.86 -22.12 -3.10
C LYS A 21 1.77 -21.31 -1.82
N LEU A 22 2.10 -20.02 -1.86
CA LEU A 22 1.96 -19.12 -0.72
C LEU A 22 0.49 -18.90 -0.34
N VAL A 23 -0.39 -18.67 -1.32
CA VAL A 23 -1.84 -18.53 -1.11
C VAL A 23 -2.40 -19.80 -0.47
N ALA A 24 -2.08 -20.97 -1.01
CA ALA A 24 -2.52 -22.26 -0.46
C ALA A 24 -1.99 -22.49 0.95
N LEU A 25 -0.74 -22.11 1.23
CA LEU A 25 -0.14 -22.21 2.57
C LEU A 25 -0.86 -21.30 3.57
N ALA A 26 -1.13 -20.04 3.21
CA ALA A 26 -1.89 -19.11 4.04
C ALA A 26 -3.29 -19.66 4.35
N HIS A 27 -4.00 -20.18 3.33
CA HIS A 27 -5.32 -20.76 3.50
C HIS A 27 -5.33 -22.02 4.37
N LYS A 28 -4.27 -22.84 4.32
CA LYS A 28 -4.08 -23.99 5.23
C LYS A 28 -4.09 -23.55 6.70
N TYR A 29 -3.60 -22.35 7.00
CA TYR A 29 -3.57 -21.77 8.35
C TYR A 29 -4.71 -20.76 8.61
N ASN A 30 -5.79 -20.83 7.81
CA ASN A 30 -6.96 -19.95 7.91
C ASN A 30 -6.62 -18.45 7.83
N GLN A 31 -5.56 -18.09 7.11
CA GLN A 31 -5.18 -16.70 6.88
C GLN A 31 -5.81 -16.18 5.59
N HIS A 32 -6.29 -14.95 5.63
CA HIS A 32 -6.67 -14.19 4.44
C HIS A 32 -5.41 -13.73 3.68
N VAL A 33 -5.49 -13.63 2.36
CA VAL A 33 -4.40 -13.12 1.52
C VAL A 33 -4.86 -11.91 0.73
N SER A 34 -4.23 -10.76 0.93
CA SER A 34 -4.36 -9.62 0.01
C SER A 34 -3.24 -9.67 -1.00
N ILE A 35 -3.56 -9.89 -2.29
CA ILE A 35 -2.56 -9.80 -3.36
C ILE A 35 -2.48 -8.35 -3.80
N ASN A 36 -1.30 -7.74 -3.65
CA ASN A 36 -1.01 -6.38 -4.06
C ASN A 36 -0.02 -6.35 -5.23
N LEU A 37 -0.22 -5.43 -6.19
CA LEU A 37 0.81 -5.09 -7.16
C LEU A 37 1.64 -3.92 -6.63
N HIS A 38 2.76 -4.24 -5.96
CA HIS A 38 3.63 -3.20 -5.42
C HIS A 38 4.32 -2.39 -6.51
N ARG A 39 4.67 -3.08 -7.58
CA ARG A 39 5.13 -2.52 -8.84
C ARG A 39 4.19 -3.01 -9.92
N ALA A 40 3.72 -2.09 -10.73
CA ALA A 40 2.85 -2.40 -11.86
C ALA A 40 3.35 -1.67 -13.12
N PRO A 41 2.87 -2.04 -14.32
CA PRO A 41 3.27 -1.35 -15.55
C PRO A 41 3.06 0.16 -15.43
N GLY A 42 4.16 0.91 -15.47
CA GLY A 42 4.18 2.36 -15.41
C GLY A 42 4.09 2.98 -14.01
N TYR A 43 4.20 2.20 -12.92
CA TYR A 43 4.25 2.76 -11.58
C TYR A 43 4.93 1.87 -10.53
N CYS A 44 5.76 2.50 -9.68
CA CYS A 44 6.11 2.00 -8.35
C CYS A 44 6.46 3.18 -7.45
N VAL A 45 6.15 3.09 -6.16
CA VAL A 45 6.56 4.11 -5.18
C VAL A 45 8.08 4.13 -4.97
N ASN A 46 8.75 2.99 -5.14
CA ASN A 46 10.21 2.87 -5.05
C ASN A 46 10.86 3.03 -6.43
N ALA A 47 12.16 3.37 -6.45
CA ALA A 47 12.97 3.42 -7.66
C ALA A 47 14.08 2.34 -7.64
N GLY A 48 15.07 2.46 -8.54
CA GLY A 48 16.14 1.46 -8.71
C GLY A 48 15.89 0.48 -9.86
N PHE A 49 14.87 0.74 -10.66
CA PHE A 49 14.54 0.08 -11.92
C PHE A 49 13.99 1.12 -12.90
N ASN A 50 13.90 0.74 -14.17
CA ASN A 50 13.34 1.60 -15.20
C ASN A 50 11.88 1.23 -15.48
N GLU A 51 10.95 2.15 -15.20
CA GLU A 51 9.58 2.20 -15.71
C GLU A 51 9.55 3.02 -17.00
N PRO A 52 9.35 2.38 -18.18
CA PRO A 52 9.35 3.08 -19.46
C PRO A 52 8.02 3.79 -19.78
N PHE A 53 6.99 3.58 -18.95
CA PHE A 53 5.67 4.18 -19.10
C PHE A 53 5.27 4.86 -17.78
N ASN A 54 4.16 5.58 -17.83
CA ASN A 54 3.51 6.17 -16.67
C ASN A 54 2.05 5.73 -16.61
N LEU A 55 1.67 4.99 -15.56
CA LEU A 55 0.32 4.44 -15.40
C LEU A 55 -0.77 5.52 -15.44
N TRP A 56 -0.47 6.72 -14.97
CA TRP A 56 -1.41 7.84 -14.89
C TRP A 56 -1.63 8.55 -16.24
N ARG A 57 -0.77 8.30 -17.23
CA ARG A 57 -0.76 9.04 -18.51
C ARG A 57 -0.88 8.12 -19.73
N ASP A 58 -0.27 6.94 -19.68
CA ASP A 58 -0.12 6.07 -20.84
C ASP A 58 -1.17 4.97 -20.89
N GLN A 59 -1.93 4.93 -21.99
CA GLN A 59 -2.96 3.91 -22.18
C GLN A 59 -2.36 2.49 -22.23
N ALA A 60 -1.16 2.31 -22.81
CA ALA A 60 -0.49 1.02 -22.84
C ALA A 60 -0.18 0.46 -21.44
N ALA A 61 0.18 1.33 -20.50
CA ALA A 61 0.39 0.94 -19.10
C ALA A 61 -0.93 0.54 -18.43
N GLN A 62 -2.00 1.29 -18.67
CA GLN A 62 -3.34 0.98 -18.16
C GLN A 62 -3.88 -0.35 -18.71
N ASP A 63 -3.68 -0.61 -20.00
CA ASP A 63 -4.10 -1.86 -20.64
C ASP A 63 -3.33 -3.06 -20.06
N ALA A 64 -2.01 -2.91 -19.87
CA ALA A 64 -1.19 -3.94 -19.23
C ALA A 64 -1.58 -4.15 -17.75
N PHE A 65 -1.82 -3.08 -17.00
CA PHE A 65 -2.31 -3.13 -15.63
C PHE A 65 -3.62 -3.93 -15.52
N ASN A 66 -4.59 -3.62 -16.38
CA ASN A 66 -5.86 -4.35 -16.46
C ASN A 66 -5.66 -5.81 -16.86
N PHE A 67 -4.77 -6.09 -17.82
CA PHE A 67 -4.45 -7.46 -18.22
C PHE A 67 -3.94 -8.29 -17.04
N HIS A 68 -3.03 -7.75 -16.22
CA HIS A 68 -2.52 -8.44 -15.03
C HIS A 68 -3.64 -8.70 -14.00
N TRP A 69 -4.53 -7.74 -13.78
CA TRP A 69 -5.66 -7.94 -12.88
C TRP A 69 -6.69 -8.95 -13.41
N GLY A 70 -6.96 -8.95 -14.71
CA GLY A 70 -7.80 -9.97 -15.36
C GLY A 70 -7.21 -11.37 -15.22
N MET A 71 -5.89 -11.51 -15.34
CA MET A 71 -5.19 -12.78 -15.13
C MET A 71 -5.40 -13.31 -13.70
N TRP A 72 -5.18 -12.48 -12.68
CA TRP A 72 -5.36 -12.89 -11.27
C TRP A 72 -6.82 -13.18 -10.93
N ALA A 73 -7.75 -12.36 -11.43
CA ALA A 73 -9.18 -12.57 -11.26
C ALA A 73 -9.65 -13.91 -11.83
N LYS A 74 -9.22 -14.24 -13.05
CA LYS A 74 -9.49 -15.53 -13.67
C LYS A 74 -8.86 -16.69 -12.90
N ARG A 75 -7.62 -16.53 -12.42
CA ARG A 75 -6.89 -17.56 -11.67
C ARG A 75 -7.59 -17.93 -10.36
N TYR A 76 -8.06 -16.93 -9.61
CA TYR A 76 -8.69 -17.12 -8.31
C TYR A 76 -10.22 -17.05 -8.33
N LYS A 77 -10.85 -17.23 -9.50
CA LYS A 77 -12.31 -17.15 -9.67
C LYS A 77 -13.13 -18.05 -8.74
N ASN A 78 -12.57 -19.19 -8.33
CA ASN A 78 -13.21 -20.18 -7.47
C ASN A 78 -12.81 -20.05 -5.98
N VAL A 79 -12.02 -19.04 -5.63
CA VAL A 79 -11.62 -18.78 -4.24
C VAL A 79 -12.55 -17.73 -3.65
N SER A 80 -13.10 -18.01 -2.47
CA SER A 80 -13.98 -17.08 -1.78
C SER A 80 -13.27 -15.76 -1.44
N SER A 81 -13.97 -14.64 -1.62
CA SER A 81 -13.52 -13.30 -1.20
C SER A 81 -13.24 -13.17 0.30
N LYS A 82 -13.72 -14.12 1.12
CA LYS A 82 -13.34 -14.22 2.55
C LYS A 82 -11.88 -14.63 2.75
N LYS A 83 -11.28 -15.31 1.77
CA LYS A 83 -9.91 -15.85 1.85
C LYS A 83 -8.90 -15.07 1.03
N ILE A 84 -9.36 -14.24 0.09
CA ILE A 84 -8.48 -13.51 -0.81
C ILE A 84 -9.11 -12.17 -1.24
N SER A 85 -8.30 -11.13 -1.31
CA SER A 85 -8.62 -9.83 -1.89
C SER A 85 -7.55 -9.40 -2.89
N PHE A 86 -7.91 -8.44 -3.73
CA PHE A 86 -6.99 -7.78 -4.66
C PHE A 86 -6.83 -6.32 -4.28
N ASP A 87 -5.60 -5.95 -3.94
CA ASP A 87 -5.20 -4.59 -3.66
C ASP A 87 -4.47 -4.01 -4.88
N LEU A 88 -5.12 -3.05 -5.52
CA LEU A 88 -4.90 -2.74 -6.94
C LEU A 88 -3.47 -2.25 -7.23
N LEU A 89 -2.94 -1.36 -6.41
CA LEU A 89 -1.63 -0.74 -6.64
C LEU A 89 -1.12 -0.15 -5.34
N ASN A 90 0.13 -0.43 -5.02
CA ASN A 90 0.75 0.08 -3.80
C ASN A 90 0.96 1.60 -3.82
N GLU A 91 0.50 2.29 -2.78
CA GLU A 91 0.83 3.68 -2.45
C GLU A 91 0.81 4.70 -3.63
N PRO A 92 -0.30 4.86 -4.37
CA PRO A 92 -0.36 5.75 -5.53
C PRO A 92 0.10 7.19 -5.27
N SER A 93 0.84 7.74 -6.23
CA SER A 93 1.24 9.15 -6.29
C SER A 93 1.58 9.55 -7.73
N ASP A 94 1.39 10.80 -8.10
CA ASP A 94 2.01 11.33 -9.32
C ASP A 94 3.46 11.73 -9.04
N ARG A 95 4.36 11.39 -9.96
CA ARG A 95 5.80 11.71 -9.86
C ARG A 95 6.23 12.47 -11.11
N GLU A 96 7.07 13.46 -10.90
CA GLU A 96 7.73 14.19 -12.00
C GLU A 96 8.66 13.27 -12.78
N ASP A 97 9.46 12.47 -12.06
CA ASP A 97 10.26 11.38 -12.61
C ASP A 97 9.88 10.07 -11.92
N MET A 98 9.37 9.10 -12.70
CA MET A 98 8.97 7.78 -12.20
C MET A 98 10.16 6.92 -11.77
N ASN A 99 11.37 7.25 -12.22
CA ASN A 99 12.59 6.48 -11.99
C ASN A 99 13.51 7.08 -10.92
N ASP A 100 13.07 8.15 -10.26
CA ASP A 100 13.73 8.76 -9.10
C ASP A 100 12.76 8.78 -7.91
N GLN A 101 13.07 8.00 -6.86
CA GLN A 101 12.24 7.93 -5.66
C GLN A 101 12.23 9.25 -4.86
N HIS A 102 13.22 10.11 -5.06
CA HIS A 102 13.34 11.42 -4.44
C HIS A 102 12.79 12.57 -5.31
N SER A 103 12.23 12.23 -6.48
CA SER A 103 11.57 13.18 -7.36
C SER A 103 10.37 13.83 -6.69
N LYS A 104 9.99 15.00 -7.17
CA LYS A 104 8.81 15.70 -6.67
C LYS A 104 7.58 14.82 -6.89
N ARG A 105 6.81 14.66 -5.83
CA ARG A 105 5.54 13.91 -5.84
C ARG A 105 4.35 14.83 -5.61
N ALA A 106 3.21 14.44 -6.13
CA ALA A 106 1.90 15.02 -5.89
C ALA A 106 0.86 13.91 -5.74
N ALA A 107 -0.33 14.26 -5.26
CA ALA A 107 -1.48 13.37 -5.37
C ALA A 107 -1.81 13.16 -6.85
N VAL A 108 -2.20 11.93 -7.21
CA VAL A 108 -2.79 11.65 -8.53
C VAL A 108 -4.10 12.44 -8.65
N PRO A 109 -4.39 13.13 -9.77
CA PRO A 109 -5.69 13.76 -9.95
C PRO A 109 -6.83 12.74 -9.76
N GLY A 110 -7.89 13.14 -9.05
CA GLY A 110 -8.94 12.20 -8.60
C GLY A 110 -9.69 11.51 -9.74
N ASP A 111 -9.92 12.21 -10.86
CA ASP A 111 -10.53 11.66 -12.08
C ASP A 111 -9.61 10.64 -12.77
N VAL A 112 -8.30 10.90 -12.79
CA VAL A 112 -7.28 9.98 -13.30
C VAL A 112 -7.20 8.73 -12.43
N TYR A 113 -7.16 8.89 -11.11
CA TYR A 113 -7.20 7.77 -10.16
C TYR A 113 -8.45 6.93 -10.41
N ARG A 114 -9.63 7.57 -10.43
CA ARG A 114 -10.92 6.91 -10.66
C ARG A 114 -10.92 6.13 -11.97
N LYS A 115 -10.40 6.70 -13.06
CA LYS A 115 -10.32 6.01 -14.37
C LYS A 115 -9.58 4.68 -14.23
N VAL A 116 -8.39 4.68 -13.61
CA VAL A 116 -7.56 3.48 -13.46
C VAL A 116 -8.23 2.46 -12.53
N ALA A 117 -8.67 2.89 -11.34
CA ALA A 117 -9.30 2.01 -10.35
C ALA A 117 -10.60 1.38 -10.88
N LYS A 118 -11.46 2.17 -11.52
CA LYS A 118 -12.72 1.69 -12.11
C LYS A 118 -12.46 0.67 -13.23
N SER A 119 -11.49 0.93 -14.10
CA SER A 119 -11.16 0.03 -15.20
C SER A 119 -10.62 -1.32 -14.70
N ALA A 120 -9.79 -1.30 -13.66
CA ALA A 120 -9.30 -2.53 -13.03
C ALA A 120 -10.43 -3.30 -12.32
N LEU A 121 -11.30 -2.61 -11.58
CA LEU A 121 -12.49 -3.21 -10.96
C LEU A 121 -13.37 -3.89 -12.02
N GLU A 122 -13.73 -3.20 -13.09
CA GLU A 122 -14.57 -3.75 -14.17
C GLU A 122 -13.90 -4.97 -14.83
N THR A 123 -12.58 -4.93 -15.00
CA THR A 123 -11.79 -6.05 -15.54
C THR A 123 -11.81 -7.26 -14.60
N ILE A 124 -11.60 -7.05 -13.31
CA ILE A 124 -11.67 -8.11 -12.28
C ILE A 124 -13.09 -8.72 -12.26
N ARG A 125 -14.12 -7.88 -12.25
CA ARG A 125 -15.53 -8.31 -12.14
C ARG A 125 -16.01 -9.12 -13.34
N LYS A 126 -15.44 -8.93 -14.54
CA LYS A 126 -15.72 -9.78 -15.71
C LYS A 126 -15.33 -11.24 -15.49
N GLU A 127 -14.24 -11.49 -14.75
CA GLU A 127 -13.72 -12.83 -14.48
C GLU A 127 -14.14 -13.37 -13.10
N ASN A 128 -14.34 -12.48 -12.12
CA ASN A 128 -14.70 -12.78 -10.75
C ASN A 128 -15.69 -11.73 -10.19
N PRO A 129 -17.01 -11.91 -10.43
CA PRO A 129 -18.02 -10.88 -10.14
C PRO A 129 -18.18 -10.50 -8.66
N GLN A 130 -17.72 -11.32 -7.72
CA GLN A 130 -17.90 -11.11 -6.28
C GLN A 130 -16.57 -10.95 -5.51
N HIS A 131 -15.45 -10.71 -6.21
CA HIS A 131 -14.16 -10.52 -5.57
C HIS A 131 -14.10 -9.27 -4.67
N LEU A 132 -13.32 -9.32 -3.58
CA LEU A 132 -13.07 -8.13 -2.76
C LEU A 132 -11.91 -7.34 -3.39
N VAL A 133 -12.14 -6.07 -3.71
CA VAL A 133 -11.13 -5.17 -4.31
C VAL A 133 -10.83 -4.04 -3.33
N ILE A 134 -9.54 -3.72 -3.21
CA ILE A 134 -8.99 -2.70 -2.34
C ILE A 134 -8.18 -1.72 -3.21
N ALA A 135 -8.23 -0.45 -2.87
CA ALA A 135 -7.38 0.58 -3.45
C ALA A 135 -6.67 1.36 -2.35
N ASP A 136 -5.34 1.41 -2.42
CA ASP A 136 -4.54 2.25 -1.52
C ASP A 136 -4.84 3.73 -1.69
N GLY A 137 -4.85 4.45 -0.56
CA GLY A 137 -5.03 5.89 -0.52
C GLY A 137 -4.10 6.64 -1.48
N ASN A 138 -4.55 7.80 -1.93
CA ASN A 138 -3.72 8.68 -2.74
C ASN A 138 -2.58 9.26 -1.91
N ASN A 139 -1.66 9.96 -2.58
CA ASN A 139 -0.52 10.62 -1.95
C ASN A 139 0.24 9.65 -1.03
N THR A 140 0.61 8.50 -1.60
CA THR A 140 1.29 7.40 -0.88
C THR A 140 0.49 6.87 0.31
N GLY A 141 -0.79 6.55 0.10
CA GLY A 141 -1.66 5.96 1.13
C GLY A 141 -2.09 6.91 2.25
N SER A 142 -1.81 8.21 2.12
CA SER A 142 -2.08 9.21 3.16
C SER A 142 -3.49 9.78 3.08
N ASP A 143 -4.01 9.93 1.86
CA ASP A 143 -5.28 10.61 1.60
C ASP A 143 -6.36 9.62 1.14
N VAL A 144 -7.58 9.78 1.66
CA VAL A 144 -8.77 9.10 1.11
C VAL A 144 -8.98 9.51 -0.34
N ILE A 145 -9.72 8.69 -1.09
CA ILE A 145 -10.06 8.95 -2.50
C ILE A 145 -11.58 9.13 -2.62
N PRO A 146 -12.11 10.36 -2.43
CA PRO A 146 -13.55 10.62 -2.52
C PRO A 146 -14.15 10.22 -3.87
N GLU A 147 -13.36 10.33 -4.94
CA GLU A 147 -13.78 10.09 -6.32
C GLU A 147 -14.07 8.62 -6.62
N ILE A 148 -13.75 7.68 -5.74
CA ILE A 148 -14.12 6.25 -5.89
C ILE A 148 -15.09 5.76 -4.81
N LYS A 149 -15.62 6.67 -3.98
CA LYS A 149 -16.49 6.31 -2.85
C LYS A 149 -17.76 5.56 -3.27
N ASP A 150 -18.26 5.80 -4.49
CA ASP A 150 -19.42 5.12 -5.06
C ASP A 150 -19.09 3.76 -5.70
N LEU A 151 -17.81 3.43 -5.86
CA LEU A 151 -17.39 2.14 -6.40
C LEU A 151 -17.35 1.10 -5.26
N ASP A 152 -17.62 -0.16 -5.61
CA ASP A 152 -17.47 -1.31 -4.69
C ASP A 152 -15.98 -1.67 -4.52
N ILE A 153 -15.23 -0.74 -3.94
CA ILE A 153 -13.79 -0.80 -3.67
C ILE A 153 -13.56 -0.30 -2.23
N ALA A 154 -12.97 -1.15 -1.38
CA ALA A 154 -12.49 -0.73 -0.07
C ALA A 154 -11.22 0.12 -0.22
N GLN A 155 -10.93 1.00 0.74
CA GLN A 155 -9.72 1.82 0.70
C GLN A 155 -8.71 1.41 1.78
N SER A 156 -7.43 1.63 1.50
CA SER A 156 -6.33 1.21 2.35
C SER A 156 -5.47 2.40 2.75
N CYS A 157 -5.42 2.68 4.06
CA CYS A 157 -4.59 3.74 4.63
C CYS A 157 -3.20 3.21 5.03
N ARG A 158 -2.38 4.10 5.61
CA ARG A 158 -1.04 3.77 6.11
C ARG A 158 -0.84 4.20 7.55
N GLY A 159 -0.11 3.36 8.29
CA GLY A 159 0.34 3.62 9.66
C GLY A 159 1.80 4.03 9.71
N TYR A 160 2.19 4.98 8.86
CA TYR A 160 3.53 5.56 8.83
C TYR A 160 3.57 7.05 9.22
N ASN A 161 2.43 7.69 9.47
CA ASN A 161 2.41 9.09 9.88
C ASN A 161 2.79 9.24 11.37
N PRO A 162 3.68 10.18 11.77
CA PRO A 162 4.50 11.02 10.92
C PRO A 162 5.77 10.29 10.43
N GLY A 163 6.18 10.58 9.18
CA GLY A 163 7.34 9.95 8.54
C GLY A 163 8.66 10.10 9.32
N ILE A 164 8.80 11.16 10.13
CA ILE A 164 9.98 11.35 10.99
C ILE A 164 10.13 10.27 12.07
N ILE A 165 9.02 9.63 12.49
CA ILE A 165 9.04 8.51 13.43
C ILE A 165 9.16 7.19 12.68
N SER A 166 8.29 6.94 11.69
CA SER A 166 8.27 5.65 11.00
C SER A 166 9.49 5.39 10.13
N HIS A 167 10.15 6.43 9.63
CA HIS A 167 11.26 6.32 8.67
C HIS A 167 12.52 7.05 9.13
N TYR A 168 12.70 7.25 10.44
CA TYR A 168 13.87 7.95 10.99
C TYR A 168 15.19 7.38 10.41
N LYS A 169 15.95 8.22 9.68
CA LYS A 169 17.21 7.87 8.99
C LYS A 169 17.09 6.77 7.92
N ALA A 170 15.91 6.53 7.36
CA ALA A 170 15.75 5.62 6.22
C ALA A 170 16.25 6.29 4.92
N PRO A 171 17.30 5.77 4.25
CA PRO A 171 17.93 6.44 3.12
C PRO A 171 17.05 6.48 1.86
N TRP A 172 16.05 5.61 1.74
CA TRP A 172 15.09 5.66 0.63
C TRP A 172 14.02 6.74 0.81
N ALA A 173 13.73 7.12 2.06
CA ALA A 173 12.70 8.11 2.39
C ALA A 173 13.25 9.51 2.67
N MET A 174 14.52 9.61 3.08
CA MET A 174 15.14 10.87 3.52
C MET A 174 16.38 11.20 2.69
N LYS A 175 16.44 12.40 2.10
CA LYS A 175 17.61 12.90 1.34
C LYS A 175 18.84 13.09 2.22
N ASP A 176 18.66 13.60 3.44
CA ASP A 176 19.71 13.70 4.46
C ASP A 176 19.36 12.77 5.62
N THR A 177 20.26 11.82 5.92
CA THR A 177 20.13 10.87 7.03
C THR A 177 21.07 11.19 8.20
N THR A 178 21.95 12.19 8.03
CA THR A 178 22.96 12.58 9.02
C THR A 178 22.40 13.63 9.98
N ASN A 179 21.72 14.66 9.46
CA ASN A 179 21.17 15.77 10.26
C ASN A 179 19.65 15.66 10.48
N VAL A 180 19.19 14.48 10.93
CA VAL A 180 17.78 14.23 11.21
C VAL A 180 17.48 14.47 12.69
N PRO A 181 16.54 15.36 13.05
CA PRO A 181 16.14 15.58 14.44
C PRO A 181 15.75 14.27 15.12
N GLU A 182 16.22 14.06 16.35
CA GLU A 182 15.89 12.87 17.12
C GLU A 182 14.37 12.79 17.36
N PRO A 183 13.73 11.65 17.05
CA PRO A 183 12.29 11.52 17.17
C PRO A 183 11.87 11.47 18.65
N LYS A 184 10.72 12.06 18.96
CA LYS A 184 10.09 12.03 20.28
C LYS A 184 8.60 11.75 20.11
N TRP A 185 8.03 10.99 21.04
CA TRP A 185 6.60 10.74 21.07
C TRP A 185 6.06 10.55 22.50
N PRO A 186 5.09 11.37 22.94
CA PRO A 186 4.79 12.69 22.40
C PRO A 186 5.98 13.64 22.60
N GLY A 187 6.12 14.68 21.79
CA GLY A 187 7.14 15.70 22.01
C GLY A 187 7.51 16.55 20.81
N GLN A 188 8.35 17.56 21.07
CA GLN A 188 8.85 18.48 20.05
C GLN A 188 9.97 17.81 19.21
N VAL A 189 9.78 17.78 17.89
CA VAL A 189 10.76 17.30 16.91
C VAL A 189 10.91 18.36 15.82
N GLY A 190 12.05 19.04 15.79
CA GLY A 190 12.24 20.20 14.92
C GLY A 190 11.23 21.31 15.24
N ASP A 191 10.47 21.73 14.23
CA ASP A 191 9.43 22.77 14.31
C ASP A 191 8.03 22.24 14.67
N LYS A 192 7.86 20.92 14.80
CA LYS A 192 6.55 20.29 15.04
C LYS A 192 6.48 19.60 16.41
N TYR A 193 5.37 19.81 17.10
CA TYR A 193 4.99 19.01 18.26
C TYR A 193 4.23 17.77 17.79
N LEU A 194 4.76 16.59 18.07
CA LEU A 194 4.18 15.30 17.70
C LEU A 194 3.36 14.76 18.86
N SER A 195 2.10 14.40 18.61
CA SER A 195 1.17 13.94 19.63
C SER A 195 0.07 13.04 19.04
N ARG A 196 -0.63 12.32 19.91
CA ARG A 196 -1.80 11.52 19.53
C ARG A 196 -2.85 12.30 18.74
N GLU A 197 -3.12 13.56 19.11
CA GLU A 197 -4.07 14.43 18.40
C GLU A 197 -3.72 14.59 16.91
N MET A 198 -2.43 14.59 16.56
CA MET A 198 -1.98 14.59 15.16
C MET A 198 -2.42 13.33 14.41
N LEU A 199 -2.34 12.15 15.04
CA LEU A 199 -2.81 10.90 14.46
C LEU A 199 -4.33 10.89 14.34
N GLU A 200 -5.05 11.35 15.36
CA GLU A 200 -6.51 11.43 15.33
C GLU A 200 -6.98 12.32 14.19
N LYS A 201 -6.33 13.47 13.97
CA LYS A 201 -6.58 14.34 12.83
C LYS A 201 -6.26 13.65 11.49
N PHE A 202 -5.16 12.90 11.42
CA PHE A 202 -4.76 12.17 10.22
C PHE A 202 -5.74 11.04 9.86
N TYR A 203 -6.21 10.27 10.84
CA TYR A 203 -7.13 9.16 10.63
C TYR A 203 -8.59 9.59 10.55
N LYS A 204 -8.96 10.82 10.96
CA LYS A 204 -10.35 11.29 10.91
C LYS A 204 -11.02 11.09 9.54
N PRO A 205 -10.42 11.47 8.39
CA PRO A 205 -11.04 11.25 7.08
C PRO A 205 -11.27 9.77 6.77
N TRP A 206 -10.36 8.89 7.20
CA TRP A 206 -10.45 7.44 7.03
C TRP A 206 -11.57 6.84 7.88
N ILE A 207 -11.70 7.30 9.12
CA ILE A 207 -12.80 6.91 10.03
C ILE A 207 -14.14 7.40 9.48
N ASP A 208 -14.23 8.64 9.01
CA ASP A 208 -15.43 9.19 8.39
C ASP A 208 -15.83 8.39 7.13
N LEU A 209 -14.84 7.97 6.32
CA LEU A 209 -15.06 7.11 5.16
C LEU A 209 -15.62 5.74 5.58
N LYS A 210 -15.03 5.09 6.59
CA LYS A 210 -15.54 3.83 7.15
C LYS A 210 -16.96 3.97 7.66
N ASN A 211 -17.25 5.03 8.40
CA ASN A 211 -18.57 5.30 8.95
C ASN A 211 -19.63 5.60 7.88
N SER A 212 -19.20 5.96 6.67
CA SER A 212 -20.10 6.11 5.52
C SER A 212 -20.40 4.79 4.78
N GLY A 213 -19.87 3.66 5.26
CA GLY A 213 -20.15 2.32 4.73
C GLY A 213 -19.08 1.76 3.78
N VAL A 214 -18.01 2.51 3.49
CA VAL A 214 -16.89 2.02 2.68
C VAL A 214 -15.94 1.21 3.56
N GLY A 215 -15.48 0.05 3.08
CA GLY A 215 -14.46 -0.72 3.81
C GLY A 215 -13.15 0.07 3.92
N VAL A 216 -12.55 0.09 5.11
CA VAL A 216 -11.23 0.69 5.34
C VAL A 216 -10.35 -0.27 6.13
N HIS A 217 -9.10 -0.41 5.70
CA HIS A 217 -8.06 -1.10 6.47
C HIS A 217 -6.74 -0.34 6.39
N CYS A 218 -5.82 -0.61 7.31
CA CYS A 218 -4.45 -0.08 7.27
C CYS A 218 -3.52 -1.14 6.69
N GLY A 219 -3.26 -1.07 5.37
CA GLY A 219 -2.52 -2.12 4.65
C GLY A 219 -1.06 -2.26 5.07
N GLU A 220 -0.47 -1.19 5.58
CA GLU A 220 0.88 -1.23 6.12
C GLU A 220 1.06 -0.27 7.29
N CYS A 221 1.85 -0.69 8.27
CA CYS A 221 2.29 0.14 9.38
C CYS A 221 3.60 -0.37 9.97
N GLY A 222 4.26 0.48 10.75
CA GLY A 222 5.49 0.13 11.47
C GLY A 222 6.52 1.25 11.47
N ALA A 223 7.67 0.98 12.07
CA ALA A 223 8.80 1.91 12.04
C ALA A 223 10.10 1.20 11.71
N TRP A 224 10.97 1.91 10.99
CA TRP A 224 12.31 1.48 10.66
C TRP A 224 13.14 1.26 11.92
N ARG A 225 14.09 0.32 11.84
CA ARG A 225 14.94 -0.12 12.94
C ARG A 225 15.75 0.99 13.64
N LYS A 226 15.92 2.17 13.01
CA LYS A 226 16.72 3.26 13.57
C LYS A 226 15.94 4.19 14.51
N THR A 227 14.61 4.13 14.51
CA THR A 227 13.78 4.86 15.49
C THR A 227 14.00 4.25 16.87
N PRO A 228 14.30 5.04 17.92
CA PRO A 228 14.44 4.54 19.29
C PRO A 228 13.22 3.69 19.70
N HIS A 229 13.46 2.53 20.30
CA HIS A 229 12.43 1.53 20.55
C HIS A 229 11.33 2.05 21.48
N ASN A 230 11.69 2.79 22.53
CA ASN A 230 10.71 3.40 23.42
C ASN A 230 9.78 4.40 22.69
N VAL A 231 10.31 5.17 21.74
CA VAL A 231 9.53 6.09 20.90
C VAL A 231 8.63 5.31 19.95
N PHE A 232 9.16 4.26 19.31
CA PHE A 232 8.35 3.38 18.46
C PHE A 232 7.18 2.76 19.23
N LEU A 233 7.41 2.16 20.40
CA LEU A 233 6.36 1.53 21.20
C LEU A 233 5.29 2.54 21.63
N ALA A 234 5.69 3.72 22.11
CA ALA A 234 4.74 4.76 22.51
C ALA A 234 3.87 5.20 21.32
N TRP A 235 4.49 5.44 20.15
CA TRP A 235 3.79 5.88 18.95
C TRP A 235 2.90 4.80 18.33
N ILE A 236 3.40 3.57 18.16
CA ILE A 236 2.63 2.50 17.52
C ILE A 236 1.45 2.06 18.39
N ASN A 237 1.55 2.18 19.72
CA ASN A 237 0.43 1.94 20.62
C ASN A 237 -0.71 2.94 20.36
N ASP A 238 -0.41 4.23 20.17
CA ASP A 238 -1.44 5.21 19.80
C ASP A 238 -2.04 4.91 18.42
N VAL A 239 -1.21 4.53 17.44
CA VAL A 239 -1.70 4.12 16.11
C VAL A 239 -2.66 2.94 16.22
N PHE A 240 -2.26 1.87 16.91
CA PHE A 240 -3.10 0.68 17.07
C PHE A 240 -4.37 0.97 17.86
N ASP A 241 -4.29 1.75 18.92
CA ASP A 241 -5.44 2.12 19.73
C ASP A 241 -6.48 2.92 18.90
N ILE A 242 -6.03 3.90 18.10
CA ILE A 242 -6.91 4.65 17.20
C ILE A 242 -7.56 3.73 16.16
N LEU A 243 -6.77 2.89 15.48
CA LEU A 243 -7.28 2.01 14.44
C LEU A 243 -8.27 0.98 15.00
N THR A 244 -7.90 0.29 16.10
CA THR A 244 -8.73 -0.75 16.72
C THR A 244 -10.01 -0.21 17.33
N THR A 245 -9.96 0.95 18.01
CA THR A 245 -11.15 1.62 18.58
C THR A 245 -12.18 1.98 17.50
N ASN A 246 -11.75 2.13 16.24
CA ASN A 246 -12.62 2.45 15.10
C ASN A 246 -12.94 1.24 14.19
N ASP A 247 -12.61 0.02 14.63
CA ASP A 247 -12.73 -1.24 13.86
C ASP A 247 -11.96 -1.25 12.53
N ILE A 248 -10.80 -0.60 12.48
CA ILE A 248 -9.90 -0.62 11.32
C ILE A 248 -8.80 -1.64 11.59
N GLY A 249 -8.83 -2.75 10.83
CA GLY A 249 -7.76 -3.75 10.86
C GLY A 249 -6.46 -3.20 10.29
N PHE A 250 -5.33 -3.76 10.72
CA PHE A 250 -4.00 -3.33 10.28
C PHE A 250 -3.08 -4.50 9.98
N ALA A 251 -2.07 -4.26 9.14
CA ALA A 251 -0.96 -5.18 8.90
C ALA A 251 0.39 -4.47 9.12
N LEU A 252 1.27 -5.10 9.88
CA LEU A 252 2.67 -4.66 9.97
C LEU A 252 3.35 -4.92 8.62
N TRP A 253 4.23 -4.02 8.21
CA TRP A 253 4.96 -4.13 6.94
C TRP A 253 5.75 -5.43 6.81
N GLU A 254 6.36 -5.87 7.91
CA GLU A 254 7.11 -7.12 7.95
C GLU A 254 6.69 -7.95 9.15
N PHE A 255 6.65 -9.27 8.96
CA PHE A 255 6.68 -10.20 10.09
C PHE A 255 8.11 -10.39 10.59
N SER A 256 9.04 -10.67 9.67
CA SER A 256 10.47 -10.81 9.93
C SER A 256 11.26 -9.86 9.03
N GLY A 257 11.95 -8.89 9.61
CA GLY A 257 12.67 -7.84 8.89
C GLY A 257 12.81 -6.59 9.76
N ASP A 258 13.41 -5.52 9.23
CA ASP A 258 13.74 -4.30 9.98
C ASP A 258 12.53 -3.49 10.49
N PHE A 259 11.34 -3.71 9.91
CA PHE A 259 10.06 -3.19 10.41
C PHE A 259 9.28 -4.24 11.22
N GLY A 260 9.77 -5.47 11.29
CA GLY A 260 9.02 -6.61 11.79
C GLY A 260 9.19 -6.88 13.28
N VAL A 261 8.39 -7.83 13.75
CA VAL A 261 8.45 -8.33 15.13
C VAL A 261 9.60 -9.32 15.34
N LEU A 262 10.06 -9.97 14.27
CA LEU A 262 11.22 -10.86 14.28
C LEU A 262 12.37 -10.26 13.49
N ASN A 263 13.61 -10.49 13.95
CA ASN A 263 14.83 -10.12 13.25
C ASN A 263 14.88 -8.62 12.84
N SER A 264 14.38 -7.75 13.72
CA SER A 264 14.25 -6.30 13.48
C SER A 264 15.56 -5.54 13.43
N ARG A 265 16.65 -6.13 13.94
CA ARG A 265 17.99 -5.51 13.96
C ARG A 265 17.98 -4.09 14.56
N ARG A 266 17.03 -3.84 15.47
CA ARG A 266 17.03 -2.66 16.32
C ARG A 266 18.19 -2.82 17.29
N ASP A 267 19.03 -1.79 17.38
CA ASP A 267 20.26 -1.85 18.18
C ASP A 267 19.96 -1.84 19.70
N ASP A 268 18.72 -1.53 20.08
CA ASP A 268 18.22 -1.36 21.45
C ASP A 268 17.17 -2.42 21.87
N VAL A 269 17.19 -3.61 21.26
CA VAL A 269 16.30 -4.78 21.56
C VAL A 269 17.09 -6.07 21.72
#